data_AF-A0A820HFG6-F1
#
_entry.id   AF-A0A820HFG6-F1
#
_cell.length_a   1.000
_cell.length_b   1.000
_cell.length_c   1.000
_cell.angle_alpha   90.00
_cell.angle_beta   90.00
_cell.angle_gamma   90.00
#
_symmetry.space_group_name_H-M   'P 1'
#
loop_
_entity.id
_entity.type
_entity.pdbx_description
1 polymer ?
#
loop_
_entity_poly.entity_id
_entity_poly.type
_entity_poly.pdbx_seq_one_letter_code
_entity_poly.pdbx_strand_id
1 'polypeptide(L)'
;MSTLDTLASQVPQELRVKLMQHFGIAKEYEKNPETISITYYCLMYIAHEALKLQKEKQFVSNVLDYLEATKRNNPNDEIIKSLSTGQATIEELITVLVGETNEAENEELKTPDQLRLLMRKHYTVGGLTDVLSVFGPIKEDFLTLGKIAKTRAVAIFRDLKAGGGSGGGASSSAMRPPDGQSGASAHAMPPSKPPAASAQYPAQMPQVPPSYASASAYNESTGNKCKKND
;
A
#
# COMPACT_ATOMS: atom_id res chain seq x y z
N MET A 1 -18.19 2.56 22.68
CA MET A 1 -17.28 3.06 21.62
C MET A 1 -16.01 2.22 21.73
N SER A 2 -15.56 1.54 20.66
CA SER A 2 -14.34 0.71 20.73
C SER A 2 -13.11 1.60 20.96
N THR A 3 -12.06 1.08 21.58
CA THR A 3 -10.77 1.78 21.70
C THR A 3 -10.25 2.24 20.33
N LEU A 4 -10.43 1.43 19.28
CA LEU A 4 -10.09 1.82 17.90
C LEU A 4 -10.92 3.00 17.40
N ASP A 5 -12.19 3.12 17.77
CA ASP A 5 -13.03 4.26 17.38
C ASP A 5 -12.54 5.55 18.05
N THR A 6 -12.11 5.45 19.31
CA THR A 6 -11.50 6.58 20.04
C THR A 6 -10.20 7.01 19.36
N LEU A 7 -9.31 6.07 19.02
CA LEU A 7 -8.07 6.38 18.29
C LEU A 7 -8.35 6.98 16.90
N ALA A 8 -9.32 6.43 16.16
CA ALA A 8 -9.70 6.95 14.85
C ALA A 8 -10.21 8.41 14.93
N SER A 9 -10.91 8.77 16.01
CA SER A 9 -11.40 10.15 16.22
C SER A 9 -10.29 11.16 16.51
N GLN A 10 -9.14 10.70 16.98
CA GLN A 10 -7.97 11.53 17.29
C GLN A 10 -7.06 11.75 16.06
N VAL A 11 -7.42 11.18 14.90
CA VAL A 11 -6.57 11.28 13.71
C VAL A 11 -6.48 12.74 13.21
N PRO A 12 -5.26 13.27 13.08
CA PRO A 12 -5.00 14.62 12.55
C PRO A 12 -5.60 14.81 11.16
N GLN A 13 -6.06 16.02 10.86
CA GLN A 13 -6.78 16.29 9.60
C GLN A 13 -5.90 16.02 8.37
N GLU A 14 -4.61 16.31 8.46
CA GLU A 14 -3.60 16.11 7.41
C GLU A 14 -3.39 14.62 7.08
N LEU A 15 -3.63 13.73 8.04
CA LEU A 15 -3.43 12.29 7.89
C LEU A 15 -4.73 11.51 7.67
N ARG A 16 -5.89 12.15 7.87
CA ARG A 16 -7.19 11.47 7.87
C ARG A 16 -7.42 10.62 6.62
N VAL A 17 -7.19 11.19 5.44
CA VAL A 17 -7.39 10.47 4.17
C VAL A 17 -6.49 9.24 4.06
N LYS A 18 -5.24 9.34 4.54
CA LYS A 18 -4.24 8.28 4.47
C LYS A 18 -4.48 7.16 5.48
N LEU A 19 -4.89 7.51 6.70
CA LEU A 19 -4.93 6.58 7.83
C LEU A 19 -6.30 5.93 8.06
N MET A 20 -7.40 6.58 7.64
CA MET A 20 -8.75 6.03 7.87
C MET A 20 -8.97 4.66 7.24
N GLN A 21 -8.33 4.37 6.11
CA GLN A 21 -8.36 3.03 5.52
C GLN A 21 -7.79 1.96 6.43
N HIS A 22 -6.66 2.24 7.05
CA HIS A 22 -5.96 1.32 7.92
C HIS A 22 -6.73 1.08 9.22
N PHE A 23 -7.41 2.12 9.76
CA PHE A 23 -8.35 1.95 10.88
C PHE A 23 -9.56 1.10 10.50
N GLY A 24 -10.11 1.28 9.29
CA GLY A 24 -11.24 0.49 8.80
C GLY A 24 -10.89 -1.00 8.72
N ILE A 25 -9.71 -1.32 8.17
CA ILE A 25 -9.17 -2.69 8.11
C ILE A 25 -8.93 -3.22 9.52
N ALA A 26 -8.22 -2.46 10.37
CA ALA A 26 -7.91 -2.84 11.75
C ALA A 26 -9.16 -3.22 12.54
N LYS A 27 -10.25 -2.44 12.40
CA LYS A 27 -11.54 -2.70 13.06
C LYS A 27 -12.27 -3.92 12.51
N GLU A 28 -12.08 -4.25 11.24
CA GLU A 28 -12.68 -5.45 10.65
C GLU A 28 -12.04 -6.72 11.23
N TYR A 29 -10.71 -6.72 11.37
CA TYR A 29 -9.94 -7.84 11.91
C TYR A 29 -9.88 -7.89 13.45
N GLU A 30 -10.19 -6.80 14.16
CA GLU A 30 -10.28 -6.79 15.63
C GLU A 30 -11.41 -7.71 16.14
N LYS A 31 -12.43 -7.98 15.30
CA LYS A 31 -13.61 -8.77 15.68
C LYS A 31 -13.30 -10.22 16.03
N ASN A 32 -12.23 -10.78 15.46
CA ASN A 32 -11.84 -12.16 15.68
C ASN A 32 -10.47 -12.20 16.38
N PRO A 33 -10.35 -12.91 17.51
CA PRO A 33 -9.09 -12.95 18.26
C PRO A 33 -7.95 -13.59 17.45
N GLU A 34 -8.25 -14.53 16.56
CA GLU A 34 -7.26 -15.20 15.69
C GLU A 34 -6.60 -14.24 14.68
N THR A 35 -7.26 -13.10 14.39
CA THR A 35 -6.77 -12.11 13.43
C THR A 35 -6.26 -10.82 14.07
N ILE A 36 -6.12 -10.80 15.41
CA ILE A 36 -5.69 -9.60 16.14
C ILE A 36 -4.31 -9.08 15.71
N SER A 37 -3.44 -9.98 15.21
CA SER A 37 -2.14 -9.65 14.64
C SER A 37 -2.26 -8.70 13.43
N ILE A 38 -3.33 -8.82 12.62
CA ILE A 38 -3.56 -7.92 11.47
C ILE A 38 -3.90 -6.51 11.95
N THR A 39 -4.74 -6.39 12.99
CA THR A 39 -5.05 -5.12 13.66
C THR A 39 -3.76 -4.48 14.21
N TYR A 40 -2.91 -5.28 14.84
CA TYR A 40 -1.61 -4.84 15.36
C TYR A 40 -0.72 -4.23 14.25
N TYR A 41 -0.56 -4.92 13.12
CA TYR A 41 0.26 -4.41 12.01
C TYR A 41 -0.34 -3.18 11.31
N CYS A 42 -1.66 -3.11 11.17
CA CYS A 42 -2.34 -1.91 10.66
C CYS A 42 -2.07 -0.68 11.55
N LEU A 43 -2.13 -0.85 12.88
CA LEU A 43 -1.84 0.23 13.82
C LEU A 43 -0.35 0.58 13.87
N MET A 44 0.55 -0.38 13.67
CA MET A 44 1.98 -0.09 13.56
C MET A 44 2.29 0.77 12.32
N TYR A 45 1.64 0.50 11.19
CA TYR A 45 1.70 1.38 10.01
C TYR A 45 1.17 2.78 10.31
N ILE A 46 0.03 2.89 11.00
CA ILE A 46 -0.55 4.18 11.41
C ILE A 46 0.45 4.97 12.28
N ALA A 47 1.08 4.33 13.26
CA ALA A 47 2.08 4.95 14.11
C ALA A 47 3.30 5.43 13.30
N HIS A 48 3.80 4.59 12.39
CA HIS A 48 4.92 4.96 11.49
C HIS A 48 4.60 6.20 10.65
N GLU A 49 3.41 6.28 10.07
CA GLU A 49 3.00 7.43 9.26
C GLU A 49 2.75 8.68 10.10
N ALA A 50 2.17 8.54 11.29
CA ALA A 50 1.94 9.66 12.19
C ALA A 50 3.25 10.24 12.75
N LEU A 51 4.24 9.38 13.06
CA LEU A 51 5.57 9.80 13.52
C LEU A 51 6.31 10.68 12.51
N LYS A 52 6.10 10.48 11.21
CA LYS A 52 6.72 11.31 10.14
C LYS A 52 6.32 12.78 10.23
N LEU A 53 5.16 13.11 10.79
CA LEU A 53 4.70 14.50 10.91
C LEU A 53 5.26 15.24 12.13
N GLN A 54 5.82 14.54 13.13
CA GLN A 54 6.38 15.08 14.39
C GLN A 54 5.46 15.97 15.26
N LYS A 55 4.28 16.36 14.78
CA LYS A 55 3.36 17.31 15.42
C LYS A 55 2.32 16.66 16.34
N GLU A 56 2.15 15.35 16.24
CA GLU A 56 0.96 14.64 16.76
C GLU A 56 1.33 13.62 17.85
N LYS A 57 2.13 14.08 18.81
CA LYS A 57 2.74 13.23 19.85
C LYS A 57 1.72 12.51 20.72
N GLN A 58 0.60 13.16 21.05
CA GLN A 58 -0.45 12.56 21.88
C GLN A 58 -1.18 11.42 21.16
N PHE A 59 -1.58 11.65 19.90
CA PHE A 59 -2.19 10.60 19.09
C PHE A 59 -1.25 9.40 18.92
N VAL A 60 0.02 9.65 18.58
CA VAL A 60 1.03 8.60 18.47
C VAL A 60 1.21 7.84 19.79
N SER A 61 1.29 8.53 20.92
CA SER A 61 1.40 7.90 22.25
C SER A 61 0.24 6.93 22.49
N ASN A 62 -0.99 7.37 22.24
CA ASN A 62 -2.17 6.52 22.44
C ASN A 62 -2.19 5.29 21.52
N VAL A 63 -1.70 5.42 20.28
CA VAL A 63 -1.55 4.27 19.37
C VAL A 63 -0.48 3.30 19.87
N LEU A 64 0.65 3.81 20.36
CA LEU A 64 1.73 2.99 20.94
C LEU A 64 1.26 2.26 22.20
N ASP A 65 0.51 2.92 23.09
CA ASP A 65 -0.07 2.30 24.28
C ASP A 65 -0.98 1.12 23.92
N TYR A 66 -1.78 1.25 22.84
CA TYR A 66 -2.59 0.15 22.33
C TYR A 66 -1.73 -1.01 21.80
N LEU A 67 -0.67 -0.70 21.06
CA LEU A 67 0.25 -1.72 20.52
C LEU A 67 0.95 -2.48 21.65
N GLU A 68 1.39 -1.78 22.70
CA GLU A 68 2.01 -2.39 23.88
C GLU A 68 1.03 -3.28 24.66
N ALA A 69 -0.20 -2.80 24.86
CA ALA A 69 -1.26 -3.58 25.50
C ALA A 69 -1.59 -4.84 24.67
N THR A 70 -1.71 -4.71 23.35
CA THR A 70 -1.96 -5.84 22.45
C THR A 70 -0.84 -6.87 22.52
N LYS A 71 0.43 -6.44 22.52
CA LYS A 71 1.59 -7.33 22.66
C LYS A 71 1.63 -8.03 24.02
N ARG A 72 1.27 -7.33 25.10
CA ARG A 72 1.21 -7.89 26.46
C ARG A 72 0.09 -8.92 26.62
N ASN A 73 -1.06 -8.66 26.00
CA ASN A 73 -2.23 -9.53 26.06
C ASN A 73 -2.10 -10.77 25.16
N ASN A 74 -1.20 -10.75 24.18
CA ASN A 74 -0.94 -11.86 23.26
C ASN A 74 0.52 -12.35 23.37
N PRO A 75 0.98 -12.77 24.57
CA PRO A 75 2.38 -13.07 24.82
C PRO A 75 2.84 -14.39 24.19
N ASN A 76 1.97 -15.12 23.50
CA ASN A 76 2.27 -16.38 22.81
C ASN A 76 1.98 -16.32 21.31
N ASP A 77 1.53 -15.17 20.80
CA ASP A 77 1.28 -14.98 19.37
C ASP A 77 2.63 -14.80 18.64
N GLU A 78 3.03 -15.83 17.89
CA GLU A 78 4.28 -15.80 17.12
C GLU A 78 4.26 -14.77 16.00
N ILE A 79 3.08 -14.47 15.45
CA ILE A 79 2.90 -13.47 14.40
C ILE A 79 3.26 -12.09 14.95
N ILE A 80 2.82 -11.76 16.17
CA ILE A 80 3.16 -10.49 16.83
C ILE A 80 4.63 -10.46 17.32
N LYS A 81 5.17 -11.60 17.76
CA LYS A 81 6.55 -11.68 18.29
C LYS A 81 7.63 -11.55 17.22
N SER A 82 7.37 -12.08 16.04
CA SER A 82 8.37 -12.24 14.98
C SER A 82 7.97 -11.41 13.78
N LEU A 83 8.78 -10.38 13.46
CA LEU A 83 8.53 -9.55 12.28
C LEU A 83 8.56 -10.36 10.98
N SER A 84 9.39 -11.40 10.89
CA SER A 84 9.44 -12.27 9.69
C SER A 84 8.17 -13.10 9.54
N THR A 85 7.66 -13.64 10.65
CA THR A 85 6.38 -14.38 10.66
C THR A 85 5.23 -13.45 10.33
N GLY A 86 5.18 -12.27 10.96
CA GLY A 86 4.20 -11.23 10.68
C GLY A 86 4.19 -10.80 9.22
N GLN A 87 5.36 -10.59 8.61
CA GLN A 87 5.47 -10.27 7.20
C GLN A 87 4.88 -11.38 6.33
N ALA A 88 5.28 -12.64 6.56
CA ALA A 88 4.80 -13.78 5.80
C ALA A 88 3.28 -13.93 5.89
N THR A 89 2.70 -13.76 7.09
CA THR A 89 1.24 -13.81 7.29
C THR A 89 0.51 -12.72 6.50
N ILE A 90 1.01 -11.48 6.51
CA ILE A 90 0.38 -10.39 5.75
C ILE A 90 0.51 -10.62 4.24
N GLU A 91 1.68 -11.07 3.76
CA GLU A 91 1.91 -11.42 2.35
C GLU A 91 0.97 -12.57 1.88
N GLU A 92 0.81 -13.60 2.71
CA GLU A 92 -0.11 -14.72 2.45
C GLU A 92 -1.56 -14.24 2.39
N LEU A 93 -2.00 -13.44 3.37
CA LEU A 93 -3.35 -12.90 3.39
C LEU A 93 -3.66 -12.05 2.13
N ILE A 94 -2.71 -11.22 1.71
CA ILE A 94 -2.85 -10.45 0.46
C ILE A 94 -3.04 -11.40 -0.72
N THR A 95 -2.23 -12.45 -0.80
CA THR A 95 -2.28 -13.42 -1.91
C THR A 95 -3.63 -14.15 -1.95
N VAL A 96 -4.12 -14.59 -0.79
CA VAL A 96 -5.44 -15.23 -0.66
C VAL A 96 -6.55 -14.28 -1.12
N LEU A 97 -6.57 -13.04 -0.62
CA LEU A 97 -7.58 -12.05 -1.01
C LEU A 97 -7.52 -11.72 -2.51
N VAL A 98 -6.32 -11.64 -3.10
CA VAL A 98 -6.16 -11.44 -4.54
C VAL A 98 -6.75 -12.62 -5.32
N GLY A 99 -6.50 -13.86 -4.89
CA GLY A 99 -7.13 -15.05 -5.48
C GLY A 99 -8.66 -14.96 -5.44
N GLU A 100 -9.23 -14.70 -4.26
CA GLU A 100 -10.68 -14.57 -4.08
C GLU A 100 -11.29 -13.42 -4.92
N THR A 101 -10.59 -12.29 -5.05
CA THR A 101 -11.09 -11.18 -5.86
C THR A 101 -11.04 -11.48 -7.35
N ASN A 102 -10.00 -12.18 -7.83
CA ASN A 102 -9.91 -12.60 -9.23
C ASN A 102 -10.99 -13.62 -9.58
N GLU A 103 -11.23 -14.60 -8.71
CA GLU A 103 -12.31 -15.58 -8.87
C GLU A 103 -13.67 -14.90 -8.93
N ALA A 104 -13.95 -14.03 -7.96
CA ALA A 104 -15.19 -13.25 -7.94
C ALA A 104 -15.32 -12.36 -9.19
N GLU A 105 -14.25 -11.72 -9.65
CA GLU A 105 -14.26 -10.89 -10.87
C GLU A 105 -14.65 -11.67 -12.13
N ASN A 106 -14.31 -12.96 -12.22
CA ASN A 106 -14.66 -13.82 -13.34
C ASN A 106 -16.11 -14.32 -13.33
N GLU A 107 -16.85 -14.15 -12.23
CA GLU A 107 -18.28 -14.49 -12.19
C GLU A 107 -19.09 -13.55 -13.09
N GLU A 108 -19.90 -14.14 -13.99
CA GLU A 108 -20.64 -13.46 -15.06
C GLU A 108 -21.75 -12.53 -14.55
N LEU A 109 -22.36 -12.86 -13.41
CA LEU A 109 -23.44 -12.08 -12.80
C LEU A 109 -23.04 -11.64 -11.39
N LYS A 110 -23.02 -10.32 -11.17
CA LYS A 110 -22.77 -9.74 -9.84
C LYS A 110 -23.92 -8.87 -9.41
N THR A 111 -24.51 -9.21 -8.27
CA THR A 111 -25.43 -8.35 -7.55
C THR A 111 -24.70 -7.12 -6.98
N PRO A 112 -25.41 -6.02 -6.68
CA PRO A 112 -24.81 -4.87 -6.00
C PRO A 112 -24.13 -5.21 -4.67
N ASP A 113 -24.64 -6.20 -3.92
CA ASP A 113 -24.04 -6.62 -2.66
C ASP A 113 -22.73 -7.40 -2.87
N GLN A 114 -22.67 -8.25 -3.89
CA GLN A 114 -21.41 -8.90 -4.29
C GLN A 114 -20.37 -7.87 -4.75
N LEU A 115 -20.77 -6.83 -5.48
CA LEU A 115 -19.88 -5.72 -5.86
C LEU A 115 -19.39 -4.95 -4.62
N ARG A 116 -20.23 -4.68 -3.63
CA ARG A 116 -19.81 -4.04 -2.36
C ARG A 116 -18.80 -4.88 -1.59
N LEU A 117 -19.01 -6.20 -1.54
CA LEU A 117 -18.07 -7.13 -0.91
C LEU A 117 -16.74 -7.17 -1.67
N LEU A 118 -16.79 -7.30 -3.00
CA LEU A 118 -15.61 -7.30 -3.86
C LEU A 118 -14.81 -5.99 -3.74
N MET A 119 -15.49 -4.85 -3.74
CA MET A 119 -14.89 -3.54 -3.49
C MET A 119 -14.17 -3.50 -2.13
N ARG A 120 -14.80 -4.04 -1.07
CA ARG A 120 -14.19 -4.12 0.26
C ARG A 120 -12.94 -4.99 0.27
N LYS A 121 -12.95 -6.15 -0.41
CA LYS A 121 -11.76 -7.00 -0.53
C LYS A 121 -10.60 -6.29 -1.24
N HIS A 122 -10.87 -5.64 -2.38
CA HIS A 122 -9.87 -4.80 -3.07
C HIS A 122 -9.36 -3.64 -2.20
N TYR A 123 -10.24 -3.02 -1.43
CA TYR A 123 -9.88 -1.98 -0.46
C TYR A 123 -8.95 -2.52 0.64
N THR A 124 -9.22 -3.72 1.15
CA THR A 124 -8.38 -4.38 2.15
C THR A 124 -7.01 -4.74 1.57
N VAL A 125 -6.94 -5.34 0.37
CA VAL A 125 -5.65 -5.64 -0.31
C VAL A 125 -4.82 -4.37 -0.50
N GLY A 126 -5.45 -3.29 -0.95
CA GLY A 126 -4.79 -1.99 -1.13
C GLY A 126 -4.21 -1.43 0.17
N GLY A 127 -4.86 -1.62 1.31
CA GLY A 127 -4.34 -1.17 2.60
C GLY A 127 -3.28 -2.10 3.18
N LEU A 128 -3.47 -3.42 3.09
CA LEU A 128 -2.49 -4.40 3.58
C LEU A 128 -1.16 -4.31 2.81
N THR A 129 -1.19 -3.98 1.52
CA THR A 129 0.04 -3.73 0.76
C THR A 129 0.80 -2.50 1.26
N ASP A 130 0.13 -1.45 1.74
CA ASP A 130 0.80 -0.31 2.39
C ASP A 130 1.40 -0.73 3.75
N VAL A 131 0.70 -1.59 4.50
CA VAL A 131 1.18 -2.15 5.79
C VAL A 131 2.49 -2.92 5.63
N LEU A 132 2.76 -3.53 4.47
CA LEU A 132 4.04 -4.22 4.22
C LEU A 132 5.26 -3.31 4.39
N SER A 133 5.11 -1.99 4.23
CA SER A 133 6.20 -1.02 4.46
C SER A 133 6.75 -1.02 5.89
N VAL A 134 5.99 -1.55 6.85
CA VAL A 134 6.41 -1.67 8.24
C VAL A 134 7.54 -2.68 8.40
N PHE A 135 7.61 -3.70 7.54
CA PHE A 135 8.64 -4.74 7.56
C PHE A 135 9.90 -4.35 6.78
N GLY A 136 9.83 -3.27 5.99
CA GLY A 136 10.93 -2.78 5.16
C GLY A 136 10.48 -2.40 3.75
N PRO A 137 11.42 -2.35 2.77
CA PRO A 137 11.07 -2.11 1.37
C PRO A 137 10.10 -3.17 0.84
N ILE A 138 8.98 -2.71 0.25
CA ILE A 138 7.95 -3.59 -0.31
C ILE A 138 8.46 -4.19 -1.62
N LYS A 139 8.25 -5.49 -1.83
CA LYS A 139 8.57 -6.18 -3.08
C LYS A 139 7.73 -5.62 -4.24
N GLU A 140 8.30 -5.60 -5.44
CA GLU A 140 7.66 -5.01 -6.64
C GLU A 140 6.30 -5.64 -6.97
N ASP A 141 6.17 -6.95 -6.78
CA ASP A 141 4.92 -7.69 -7.01
C ASP A 141 3.79 -7.13 -6.13
N PHE A 142 4.04 -6.94 -4.84
CA PHE A 142 3.06 -6.39 -3.90
C PHE A 142 2.75 -4.91 -4.17
N LEU A 143 3.73 -4.12 -4.63
CA LEU A 143 3.47 -2.75 -5.08
C LEU A 143 2.52 -2.72 -6.28
N THR A 144 2.69 -3.66 -7.22
CA THR A 144 1.82 -3.79 -8.39
C THR A 144 0.42 -4.24 -7.99
N LEU A 145 0.31 -5.26 -7.14
CA LEU A 145 -0.97 -5.74 -6.59
C LEU A 145 -1.72 -4.62 -5.86
N GLY A 146 -1.03 -3.84 -5.01
CA GLY A 146 -1.63 -2.73 -4.28
C GLY A 146 -2.18 -1.65 -5.19
N LYS A 147 -1.46 -1.28 -6.26
CA LYS A 147 -1.93 -0.32 -7.27
C LYS A 147 -3.17 -0.82 -8.01
N ILE A 148 -3.15 -2.09 -8.44
CA ILE A 148 -4.27 -2.72 -9.13
C ILE A 148 -5.50 -2.75 -8.21
N ALA A 149 -5.35 -3.24 -6.99
CA ALA A 149 -6.46 -3.36 -6.03
C ALA A 149 -7.09 -2.00 -5.71
N LYS A 150 -6.29 -0.95 -5.46
CA LYS A 150 -6.81 0.41 -5.24
C LYS A 150 -7.57 0.94 -6.45
N THR A 151 -7.05 0.70 -7.65
CA THR A 151 -7.71 1.10 -8.91
C THR A 151 -9.04 0.37 -9.11
N ARG A 152 -9.07 -0.94 -8.84
CA ARG A 152 -10.28 -1.77 -8.93
C ARG A 152 -11.34 -1.37 -7.91
N ALA A 153 -10.95 -1.10 -6.66
CA ALA A 153 -11.87 -0.62 -5.62
C ALA A 153 -12.57 0.68 -6.05
N VAL A 154 -11.83 1.63 -6.62
CA VAL A 154 -12.40 2.89 -7.12
C VAL A 154 -13.33 2.67 -8.31
N ALA A 155 -12.96 1.78 -9.24
CA ALA A 155 -13.80 1.44 -10.38
C ALA A 155 -15.15 0.87 -9.93
N ILE A 156 -15.14 -0.13 -9.03
CA ILE A 156 -16.37 -0.74 -8.51
C ILE A 156 -17.20 0.28 -7.73
N PHE A 157 -16.56 1.15 -6.93
CA PHE A 157 -17.25 2.23 -6.23
C PHE A 157 -18.00 3.17 -7.20
N ARG A 158 -17.37 3.52 -8.32
CA ARG A 158 -17.99 4.35 -9.37
C ARG A 158 -19.20 3.64 -9.99
N ASP A 159 -19.07 2.35 -10.29
CA ASP A 159 -20.13 1.56 -10.92
C ASP A 159 -21.34 1.39 -9.97
N LEU A 160 -21.08 1.15 -8.68
CA LEU A 160 -22.10 1.12 -7.62
C LEU A 160 -22.83 2.46 -7.47
N LYS A 161 -22.10 3.58 -7.62
CA LYS A 161 -22.67 4.93 -7.55
C LYS A 161 -23.52 5.26 -8.78
N ALA A 162 -23.09 4.84 -9.96
CA ALA A 162 -23.82 5.04 -11.22
C ALA A 162 -25.11 4.20 -11.29
N GLY A 163 -25.05 2.94 -10.85
CA GLY A 163 -26.20 2.02 -10.80
C GLY A 163 -27.27 2.39 -9.77
N GLY A 164 -27.00 3.37 -8.88
CA GLY A 164 -27.94 3.84 -7.87
C GLY A 164 -28.78 5.06 -8.28
N GLY A 165 -28.63 5.59 -9.49
CA GLY A 165 -29.20 6.90 -9.85
C GLY A 165 -29.66 7.11 -11.29
N SER A 166 -29.63 6.11 -12.17
CA SER A 166 -30.30 6.21 -13.47
C SER A 166 -30.74 4.84 -13.93
N GLY A 167 -32.04 4.67 -14.12
CA GLY A 167 -32.54 3.58 -14.95
C GLY A 167 -31.95 3.72 -16.35
N GLY A 168 -31.46 2.61 -16.89
CA GLY A 168 -31.17 2.45 -18.30
C GLY A 168 -29.69 2.54 -18.68
N GLY A 169 -29.18 1.43 -19.23
CA GLY A 169 -28.23 1.50 -20.34
C GLY A 169 -26.90 0.80 -20.15
N ALA A 170 -26.89 -0.47 -20.54
CA ALA A 170 -25.82 -1.16 -21.28
C ALA A 170 -24.45 -1.41 -20.61
N SER A 171 -24.11 -2.71 -20.59
CA SER A 171 -22.76 -3.26 -20.51
C SER A 171 -21.74 -2.44 -21.30
N SER A 172 -20.72 -1.93 -20.62
CA SER A 172 -19.50 -1.46 -21.27
C SER A 172 -18.35 -2.41 -20.98
N SER A 173 -18.19 -3.35 -21.90
CA SER A 173 -16.95 -3.85 -22.49
C SER A 173 -15.81 -4.28 -21.55
N ALA A 174 -15.55 -5.58 -21.57
CA ALA A 174 -14.31 -6.20 -21.15
C ALA A 174 -13.09 -5.53 -21.83
N MET A 175 -12.28 -4.81 -21.04
CA MET A 175 -10.95 -4.37 -21.46
C MET A 175 -9.98 -5.54 -21.27
N ARG A 176 -9.85 -6.37 -22.32
CA ARG A 176 -8.77 -7.36 -22.44
C ARG A 176 -7.47 -6.63 -22.83
N PRO A 177 -6.29 -7.03 -22.33
CA PRO A 177 -5.02 -6.38 -22.68
C PRO A 177 -4.67 -6.62 -24.16
N PRO A 178 -3.95 -5.70 -24.84
CA PRO A 178 -3.69 -5.82 -26.27
C PRO A 178 -2.48 -6.70 -26.55
N ASP A 179 -2.71 -7.83 -27.21
CA ASP A 179 -1.71 -8.53 -28.01
C ASP A 179 -1.55 -7.79 -29.35
N GLY A 180 -0.32 -7.47 -29.73
CA GLY A 180 -0.03 -6.70 -30.93
C GLY A 180 -0.10 -7.51 -32.22
N GLN A 181 -0.72 -6.96 -33.26
CA GLN A 181 -0.14 -6.88 -34.61
C GLN A 181 -0.92 -5.93 -35.54
N SER A 182 -0.21 -5.46 -36.55
CA SER A 182 -0.47 -4.36 -37.50
C SER A 182 -1.74 -4.46 -38.36
N GLY A 183 -2.28 -3.29 -38.76
CA GLY A 183 -3.27 -3.18 -39.84
C GLY A 183 -3.92 -1.79 -39.92
N ALA A 184 -3.48 -0.98 -40.89
CA ALA A 184 -3.94 0.38 -41.13
C ALA A 184 -5.43 0.46 -41.55
N SER A 185 -6.16 1.48 -41.07
CA SER A 185 -6.92 2.36 -41.96
C SER A 185 -7.39 3.62 -41.22
N ALA A 186 -7.21 4.76 -41.88
CA ALA A 186 -7.54 6.09 -41.40
C ALA A 186 -9.05 6.35 -41.43
N HIS A 187 -9.60 6.96 -40.38
CA HIS A 187 -10.76 7.86 -40.48
C HIS A 187 -10.57 9.03 -39.50
N ALA A 188 -10.50 10.22 -40.06
CA ALA A 188 -10.28 11.49 -39.39
C ALA A 188 -11.57 12.04 -38.78
N MET A 189 -11.50 12.56 -37.56
CA MET A 189 -12.43 13.58 -37.02
C MET A 189 -11.64 14.57 -36.12
N PRO A 190 -12.08 15.85 -36.02
CA PRO A 190 -11.21 16.99 -35.76
C PRO A 190 -10.93 17.25 -34.25
N PRO A 191 -9.87 18.02 -33.92
CA PRO A 191 -9.45 18.24 -32.53
C PRO A 191 -10.25 19.35 -31.84
N SER A 192 -10.85 19.02 -30.70
CA SER A 192 -11.36 20.02 -29.75
C SER A 192 -10.22 20.59 -28.92
N LYS A 193 -10.12 21.92 -28.96
CA LYS A 193 -9.10 22.78 -28.34
C LYS A 193 -9.20 22.75 -26.80
N PRO A 194 -8.10 22.50 -26.05
CA PRO A 194 -8.07 22.75 -24.61
C PRO A 194 -7.77 24.24 -24.31
N PRO A 195 -8.36 24.84 -23.24
CA PRO A 195 -8.01 26.19 -22.82
C PRO A 195 -6.63 26.22 -22.16
N ALA A 196 -5.82 27.20 -22.58
CA ALA A 196 -4.50 27.48 -22.06
C ALA A 196 -4.57 28.06 -20.65
N ALA A 197 -3.79 27.48 -19.73
CA ALA A 197 -3.33 28.15 -18.53
C ALA A 197 -1.80 28.08 -18.52
N SER A 198 -1.20 29.23 -18.79
CA SER A 198 0.22 29.52 -18.83
C SER A 198 0.85 29.45 -17.44
N ALA A 199 1.86 28.60 -17.29
CA ALA A 199 2.91 28.76 -16.27
C ALA A 199 4.26 28.45 -16.94
N GLN A 200 5.05 29.50 -17.05
CA GLN A 200 6.39 29.53 -17.63
C GLN A 200 7.35 28.72 -16.75
N TYR A 201 8.09 27.79 -17.33
CA TYR A 201 9.34 27.28 -16.76
C TYR A 201 10.50 27.83 -17.59
N PRO A 202 11.44 28.60 -17.01
CA PRO A 202 12.69 28.86 -17.70
C PRO A 202 13.59 27.62 -17.65
N ALA A 203 14.15 27.30 -18.80
CA ALA A 203 15.22 26.33 -18.98
C ALA A 203 16.50 26.83 -18.30
N GLN A 204 17.19 25.95 -17.56
CA GLN A 204 18.66 25.86 -17.55
C GLN A 204 19.13 24.69 -16.66
N MET A 205 19.75 23.69 -17.30
CA MET A 205 20.73 22.82 -16.65
C MET A 205 22.07 23.56 -16.57
N PRO A 206 22.82 23.38 -15.48
CA PRO A 206 24.28 23.28 -15.57
C PRO A 206 24.73 21.94 -14.97
N GLN A 207 25.25 21.01 -15.77
CA GLN A 207 26.69 20.80 -16.04
C GLN A 207 27.50 20.40 -14.79
N VAL A 208 27.98 19.15 -14.80
CA VAL A 208 28.93 18.56 -13.85
C VAL A 208 30.36 18.98 -14.22
N PRO A 209 31.24 19.30 -13.25
CA PRO A 209 32.68 19.10 -13.47
C PRO A 209 33.39 18.42 -12.28
N PRO A 210 34.68 18.02 -12.45
CA PRO A 210 35.21 16.74 -11.94
C PRO A 210 36.21 16.86 -10.77
N SER A 211 36.54 15.68 -10.22
CA SER A 211 37.85 15.28 -9.66
C SER A 211 38.42 16.00 -8.44
N TYR A 212 38.55 15.26 -7.33
CA TYR A 212 39.77 15.26 -6.52
C TYR A 212 40.09 13.83 -6.04
N ALA A 213 41.12 13.22 -6.63
CA ALA A 213 42.12 12.45 -5.89
C ALA A 213 43.02 13.49 -5.18
N SER A 214 43.64 13.29 -4.01
CA SER A 214 44.38 12.13 -3.53
C SER A 214 44.70 12.26 -2.02
N ALA A 215 44.84 11.09 -1.38
CA ALA A 215 45.90 10.68 -0.44
C ALA A 215 46.19 11.45 0.87
N SER A 216 46.13 10.72 1.99
CA SER A 216 47.30 10.22 2.77
C SER A 216 46.78 9.33 3.91
N ALA A 217 46.97 8.01 3.88
CA ALA A 217 48.18 7.28 4.27
C ALA A 217 48.46 7.29 5.79
N TYR A 218 48.13 6.19 6.47
CA TYR A 218 48.77 5.61 7.67
C TYR A 218 48.13 4.22 7.89
N ASN A 219 48.79 3.11 8.22
CA ASN A 219 50.12 2.56 7.99
C ASN A 219 49.90 1.06 8.29
N GLU A 220 50.12 0.17 7.33
CA GLU A 220 49.90 -1.27 7.49
C GLU A 220 51.18 -1.92 8.00
N SER A 221 51.07 -2.60 9.14
CA SER A 221 52.16 -3.26 9.85
C SER A 221 52.77 -4.37 9.01
N THR A 222 54.06 -4.20 8.68
CA THR A 222 54.93 -5.22 8.10
C THR A 222 55.02 -6.47 8.99
N GLY A 223 54.56 -7.60 8.47
CA GLY A 223 54.86 -8.92 9.01
C GLY A 223 55.27 -9.85 7.88
N ASN A 224 56.56 -9.88 7.55
CA ASN A 224 57.10 -10.88 6.63
C ASN A 224 58.41 -11.45 7.20
N LYS A 225 58.46 -12.76 7.43
CA LYS A 225 59.70 -13.53 7.34
C LYS A 225 59.41 -15.00 7.03
N CYS A 226 59.90 -15.38 5.86
CA CYS A 226 60.03 -16.72 5.33
C CYS A 226 60.99 -17.59 6.16
N LYS A 227 60.77 -18.92 6.22
CA LYS A 227 61.55 -19.97 5.51
C LYS A 227 61.41 -21.36 6.17
N LYS A 228 61.34 -22.35 5.28
CA LYS A 228 61.45 -23.81 5.47
C LYS A 228 62.73 -24.25 6.20
N ASN A 229 62.58 -25.28 7.04
CA ASN A 229 63.32 -26.56 7.11
C ASN A 229 62.19 -27.59 7.32
N ASP A 230 62.00 -28.72 6.64
CA ASP A 230 62.84 -29.70 5.93
C ASP A 230 62.47 -29.87 4.45
#